data_AF-A0A1V5L5L7-F1
#
_entry.id   AF-A0A1V5L5L7-F1
#
_cell.length_a   1.000
_cell.length_b   1.000
_cell.length_c   1.000
_cell.angle_alpha   90.00
_cell.angle_beta   90.00
_cell.angle_gamma   90.00
#
_symmetry.space_group_name_H-M   'P 1'
#
loop_
_entity.id
_entity.type
_entity.pdbx_description
1 polymer ?
#
loop_
_entity_poly.entity_id
_entity_poly.type
_entity_poly.pdbx_seq_one_letter_code
_entity_poly.pdbx_strand_id
1 'polypeptide(L)'
;MKIEGTKKNEKVEKSSSKPKLGSGSDGILFASLLSEDTSVNDASPVISTSPLDATNALFATQMAEDATARKARNLRALKKGENLLDRLEEIRVSLISGNISKENIIALGQALRAKRENDLDPKLCSILDEIELRVEVELAKLSLMSK
;
A
#
# COMPACT_ATOMS: atom_id res chain seq x y z
N MET A 1 -25.30 -23.75 31.73
CA MET A 1 -26.58 -23.28 32.30
C MET A 1 -26.57 -21.76 32.27
N LYS A 2 -27.49 -21.15 31.51
CA LYS A 2 -27.75 -19.69 31.51
C LYS A 2 -28.65 -19.36 32.70
N ILE A 3 -28.33 -18.31 33.44
CA ILE A 3 -29.27 -17.62 34.34
C ILE A 3 -29.16 -16.12 34.08
N GLU A 4 -30.12 -15.61 33.32
CA GLU A 4 -30.50 -14.19 33.36
C GLU A 4 -31.60 -14.03 34.41
N GLY A 5 -31.58 -12.94 35.18
CA GLY A 5 -32.82 -12.47 35.78
C GLY A 5 -32.74 -11.62 37.05
N THR A 6 -32.70 -10.29 36.83
CA THR A 6 -33.56 -9.29 37.50
C THR A 6 -33.23 -8.88 38.97
N LYS A 7 -32.93 -7.61 39.22
CA LYS A 7 -33.87 -6.53 39.60
C LYS A 7 -33.14 -5.29 40.14
N LYS A 8 -33.67 -4.12 39.76
CA LYS A 8 -33.35 -2.78 40.29
C LYS A 8 -33.96 -2.56 41.69
N ASN A 9 -33.18 -2.00 42.59
CA ASN A 9 -33.42 -0.84 43.48
C ASN A 9 -32.21 -0.81 44.43
N GLU A 10 -31.62 0.31 44.83
CA GLU A 10 -32.26 1.43 45.51
C GLU A 10 -31.27 2.62 45.54
N LYS A 11 -31.80 3.83 45.47
CA LYS A 11 -31.04 5.08 45.59
C LYS A 11 -30.85 5.36 47.09
N VAL A 12 -29.61 5.39 47.56
CA VAL A 12 -29.25 5.91 48.90
C VAL A 12 -28.09 6.89 48.75
N GLU A 13 -28.12 7.88 49.63
CA GLU A 13 -27.69 9.25 49.46
C GLU A 13 -26.17 9.48 49.57
N LYS A 14 -25.79 10.68 49.12
CA LYS A 14 -24.46 11.29 49.27
C LYS A 14 -23.99 11.22 50.72
N SER A 15 -22.77 10.73 50.93
CA SER A 15 -21.90 11.28 51.98
C SER A 15 -20.45 11.28 51.50
N SER A 16 -19.88 12.47 51.57
CA SER A 16 -18.49 12.79 51.31
C SER A 16 -17.57 11.97 52.20
N SER A 17 -16.70 11.15 51.60
CA SER A 17 -15.46 10.74 52.26
C SER A 17 -14.37 10.53 51.22
N LYS A 18 -13.24 11.19 51.48
CA LYS A 18 -12.02 11.20 50.65
C LYS A 18 -11.49 9.77 50.48
N PRO A 19 -11.21 9.28 49.26
CA PRO A 19 -10.38 8.09 49.13
C PRO A 19 -8.92 8.45 49.37
N LYS A 20 -8.32 7.69 50.29
CA LYS A 20 -6.87 7.61 50.53
C LYS A 20 -6.16 7.28 49.23
N LEU A 21 -5.04 7.96 49.04
CA LEU A 21 -4.06 7.73 47.98
C LEU A 21 -3.57 6.28 48.06
N GLY A 22 -3.94 5.50 47.06
CA GLY A 22 -3.44 4.17 46.80
C GLY A 22 -3.10 4.05 45.33
N SER A 23 -1.85 3.67 45.07
CA SER A 23 -1.37 3.05 43.83
C SER A 23 -1.37 3.91 42.55
N GLY A 24 -0.18 4.27 42.09
CA GLY A 24 0.06 4.77 40.73
C GLY A 24 1.12 5.86 40.69
N SER A 25 2.39 5.45 40.67
CA SER A 25 3.58 6.32 40.57
C SER A 25 3.70 7.12 39.25
N ASP A 26 2.70 7.08 38.38
CA ASP A 26 2.73 7.76 37.07
C ASP A 26 2.16 9.19 37.11
N GLY A 27 1.30 9.51 38.09
CA GLY A 27 0.69 10.85 38.18
C GLY A 27 1.59 11.92 38.82
N ILE A 28 2.54 11.52 39.66
CA ILE A 28 3.46 12.44 40.37
C ILE A 28 4.57 12.93 39.42
N LEU A 29 4.99 12.09 38.47
CA LEU A 29 6.02 12.44 37.48
C LEU A 29 5.49 13.47 36.48
N PHE A 30 4.23 13.37 36.08
CA PHE A 30 3.60 14.33 35.17
C PHE A 30 3.37 15.70 35.83
N ALA A 31 2.98 15.72 37.11
CA ALA A 31 2.79 16.97 37.87
C ALA A 31 4.11 17.68 38.18
N SER A 32 5.19 16.93 38.41
CA SER A 32 6.53 17.51 38.57
C SER A 32 7.01 18.17 37.28
N LEU A 33 6.77 17.52 36.13
CA LEU A 33 7.17 18.03 34.83
C LEU A 33 6.38 19.29 34.42
N LEU A 34 5.10 19.37 34.82
CA LEU A 34 4.26 20.55 34.57
C LEU A 34 4.56 21.72 35.51
N SER A 35 5.11 21.43 36.70
CA SER A 35 5.50 22.46 37.67
C SER A 35 6.82 23.15 37.30
N GLU A 36 7.70 22.45 36.57
CA GLU A 36 8.97 22.98 36.06
C GLU A 36 8.77 24.10 35.00
N ASP A 37 7.61 24.15 34.33
CA ASP A 37 7.35 25.04 33.19
C ASP A 37 6.74 26.41 33.59
N THR A 38 6.64 26.73 34.90
CA THR A 38 6.04 28.00 35.36
C THR A 38 7.01 29.03 35.93
N SER A 39 8.33 28.81 35.84
CA SER A 39 9.34 29.82 36.16
C SER A 39 9.91 30.48 34.91
N VAL A 40 9.26 31.58 34.49
CA VAL A 40 9.76 32.48 33.45
C VAL A 40 10.92 33.34 33.96
N ASN A 41 12.16 33.01 33.59
CA ASN A 41 13.25 33.99 33.35
C ASN A 41 14.51 33.33 32.75
N ASP A 42 14.58 33.19 31.43
CA ASP A 42 15.63 33.77 30.58
C ASP A 42 15.38 33.32 29.13
N ALA A 43 15.30 34.28 28.21
CA ALA A 43 15.10 33.99 26.80
C ALA A 43 16.40 33.40 26.22
N SER A 44 16.47 32.07 26.15
CA SER A 44 17.46 31.35 25.34
C SER A 44 16.74 30.32 24.48
N PRO A 45 17.14 30.13 23.22
CA PRO A 45 16.35 29.39 22.26
C PRO A 45 16.46 27.91 22.60
N VAL A 46 15.39 27.34 23.17
CA VAL A 46 15.24 25.87 23.21
C VAL A 46 14.85 25.43 21.80
N ILE A 47 15.84 25.47 20.89
CA ILE A 47 15.82 24.63 19.69
C ILE A 47 16.19 23.24 20.20
N SER A 48 15.25 22.59 20.86
CA SER A 48 15.26 21.13 20.97
C SER A 48 14.77 20.60 19.62
N THR A 49 15.57 20.73 18.56
CA THR A 49 15.46 19.82 17.41
C THR A 49 15.85 18.45 17.96
N SER A 50 14.85 17.75 18.46
CA SER A 50 14.99 16.38 18.92
C SER A 50 15.65 15.58 17.78
N PRO A 51 16.69 14.77 18.06
CA PRO A 51 17.30 13.89 17.06
C PRO A 51 16.28 13.04 16.28
N LEU A 52 15.10 12.80 16.87
CA LEU A 52 13.97 12.09 16.26
C LEU A 52 13.38 12.82 15.04
N ASP A 53 13.33 14.16 15.03
CA ASP A 53 12.81 14.93 13.88
C ASP A 53 13.76 14.89 12.68
N ALA A 54 15.07 14.95 12.93
CA ALA A 54 16.08 14.80 11.88
C ALA A 54 16.06 13.40 11.26
N THR A 55 15.82 12.34 12.06
CA THR A 55 15.68 10.97 11.55
C THR A 55 14.37 10.77 10.78
N ASN A 56 13.26 11.39 11.22
CA ASN A 56 11.99 11.34 10.52
C ASN A 56 12.08 12.00 9.13
N ALA A 57 12.84 13.09 9.01
CA ALA A 57 13.12 13.70 7.71
C ALA A 57 13.89 12.74 6.77
N LEU A 58 14.88 12.00 7.27
CA LEU A 58 15.59 10.97 6.49
C LEU A 58 14.64 9.85 6.04
N PHE A 59 13.84 9.30 6.95
CA PHE A 59 12.85 8.27 6.59
C PHE A 59 11.84 8.80 5.57
N ALA A 60 11.37 10.03 5.71
CA ALA A 60 10.47 10.64 4.73
C ALA A 60 11.12 10.73 3.33
N THR A 61 12.42 11.06 3.24
CA THR A 61 13.13 11.07 1.96
C THR A 61 13.27 9.68 1.33
N GLN A 62 13.59 8.64 2.12
CA GLN A 62 13.69 7.26 1.62
C GLN A 62 12.33 6.69 1.17
N MET A 63 11.26 6.99 1.93
CA MET A 63 9.90 6.58 1.57
C MET A 63 9.43 7.28 0.28
N ALA A 64 9.82 8.55 0.07
CA ALA A 64 9.52 9.27 -1.17
C ALA A 64 10.25 8.65 -2.38
N GLU A 65 11.54 8.30 -2.21
CA GLU A 65 12.30 7.61 -3.25
C GLU A 65 11.68 6.26 -3.62
N ASP A 66 11.30 5.42 -2.65
CA ASP A 66 10.64 4.14 -2.93
C ASP A 66 9.28 4.31 -3.62
N ALA A 67 8.51 5.32 -3.24
CA ALA A 67 7.24 5.65 -3.92
C ALA A 67 7.47 6.04 -5.40
N THR A 68 8.52 6.78 -5.72
CA THR A 68 8.87 7.09 -7.12
C THR A 68 9.36 5.87 -7.89
N ALA A 69 10.15 5.01 -7.26
CA ALA A 69 10.62 3.77 -7.86
C ALA A 69 9.46 2.81 -8.14
N ARG A 70 8.49 2.69 -7.23
CA ARG A 70 7.27 1.89 -7.43
C ARG A 70 6.41 2.43 -8.57
N LYS A 71 6.25 3.76 -8.66
CA LYS A 71 5.56 4.40 -9.80
C LYS A 71 6.25 4.08 -11.13
N ALA A 72 7.58 4.18 -11.19
CA ALA A 72 8.34 3.84 -12.38
C ALA A 72 8.16 2.37 -12.80
N ARG A 73 8.18 1.43 -11.84
CA ARG A 73 7.89 0.01 -12.06
C ARG A 73 6.46 -0.21 -12.61
N ASN A 74 5.46 0.44 -12.03
CA ASN A 74 4.08 0.39 -12.50
C ASN A 74 3.94 0.92 -13.94
N LEU A 75 4.61 2.02 -14.29
CA LEU A 75 4.58 2.57 -15.65
C LEU A 75 5.20 1.62 -16.68
N ARG A 76 6.29 0.93 -16.33
CA ARG A 76 6.89 -0.09 -17.21
C ARG A 76 5.96 -1.28 -17.40
N ALA A 77 5.31 -1.73 -16.34
CA ALA A 77 4.34 -2.82 -16.38
C ALA A 77 3.11 -2.44 -17.23
N LEU A 78 2.61 -1.20 -17.10
CA LEU A 78 1.55 -0.67 -17.96
C LEU A 78 1.97 -0.69 -19.44
N LYS A 79 3.15 -0.16 -19.75
CA LYS A 79 3.68 -0.16 -21.12
C LYS A 79 3.85 -1.57 -21.69
N LYS A 80 4.21 -2.55 -20.86
CA LYS A 80 4.24 -3.97 -21.27
C LYS A 80 2.83 -4.43 -21.65
N GLY A 81 1.82 -4.16 -20.83
CA GLY A 81 0.43 -4.50 -21.10
C GLY A 81 -0.09 -3.88 -22.41
N GLU A 82 0.16 -2.58 -22.61
CA GLU A 82 -0.18 -1.89 -23.87
C GLU A 82 0.50 -2.56 -25.07
N ASN A 83 1.79 -2.88 -24.96
CA ASN A 83 2.52 -3.54 -26.04
C ASN A 83 1.92 -4.91 -26.42
N LEU A 84 1.47 -5.70 -25.43
CA LEU A 84 0.80 -6.97 -25.68
C LEU A 84 -0.53 -6.77 -26.42
N LEU A 85 -1.31 -5.77 -26.02
CA LEU A 85 -2.58 -5.43 -26.65
C LEU A 85 -2.38 -4.94 -28.09
N ASP A 86 -1.40 -4.07 -28.33
CA ASP A 86 -1.07 -3.56 -29.67
C ASP A 86 -0.70 -4.70 -30.63
N ARG A 87 0.10 -5.66 -30.17
CA ARG A 87 0.48 -6.84 -30.96
C ARG A 87 -0.71 -7.76 -31.25
N LEU A 88 -1.61 -7.93 -30.29
CA LEU A 88 -2.86 -8.67 -30.52
C LEU A 88 -3.71 -7.98 -31.59
N GLU A 89 -3.78 -6.65 -31.59
CA GLU A 89 -4.52 -5.89 -32.59
C GLU A 89 -3.88 -6.00 -33.97
N GLU A 90 -2.56 -5.94 -34.07
CA GLU A 90 -1.84 -6.13 -35.33
C GLU A 90 -2.10 -7.52 -35.94
N ILE A 91 -2.09 -8.56 -35.11
CA ILE A 91 -2.45 -9.92 -35.53
C ILE A 91 -3.92 -9.97 -35.98
N ARG A 92 -4.83 -9.33 -35.25
CA ARG A 92 -6.24 -9.25 -35.61
C ARG A 92 -6.44 -8.60 -36.99
N VAL A 93 -5.80 -7.47 -37.25
CA VAL A 93 -5.86 -6.78 -38.56
C VAL A 93 -5.31 -7.67 -39.67
N SER A 94 -4.21 -8.37 -39.41
CA SER A 94 -3.59 -9.30 -40.36
C SER A 94 -4.53 -10.47 -40.70
N LEU A 95 -5.16 -11.06 -39.67
CA LEU A 95 -6.16 -12.12 -39.82
C LEU A 95 -7.36 -11.69 -40.66
N ILE A 96 -7.90 -10.50 -40.41
CA ILE A 96 -9.02 -9.94 -41.18
C ILE A 96 -8.62 -9.72 -42.64
N SER A 97 -7.36 -9.33 -42.88
CA SER A 97 -6.81 -9.17 -44.23
C SER A 97 -6.52 -10.50 -44.93
N GLY A 98 -6.74 -11.64 -44.26
CA GLY A 98 -6.52 -12.98 -44.80
C GLY A 98 -5.06 -13.42 -44.82
N ASN A 99 -4.14 -12.68 -44.20
CA ASN A 99 -2.72 -13.03 -44.13
C ASN A 99 -2.27 -13.14 -42.67
N ILE A 100 -1.84 -14.32 -42.23
CA ILE A 100 -1.29 -14.52 -40.89
C ILE A 100 0.21 -14.25 -40.93
N SER A 101 0.65 -13.12 -40.37
CA SER A 101 2.07 -12.85 -40.17
C SER A 101 2.63 -13.73 -39.05
N LYS A 102 3.51 -14.67 -39.42
CA LYS A 102 4.25 -15.51 -38.47
C LYS A 102 5.21 -14.67 -37.62
N GLU A 103 5.74 -13.60 -38.20
CA GLU A 103 6.62 -12.65 -37.52
C GLU A 103 5.89 -12.01 -36.32
N ASN A 104 4.64 -11.59 -36.51
CA ASN A 104 3.84 -10.98 -35.46
C ASN A 104 3.49 -11.97 -34.33
N ILE A 105 3.24 -13.23 -34.66
CA ILE A 105 3.02 -14.30 -33.67
C ILE A 105 4.29 -14.53 -32.83
N ILE A 106 5.46 -14.63 -33.49
CA ILE A 106 6.75 -14.82 -32.80
C ILE A 106 7.03 -13.61 -31.90
N ALA A 107 6.79 -12.40 -32.42
CA ALA A 107 6.92 -11.18 -31.67
C ALA A 107 6.02 -11.21 -30.43
N LEU A 108 4.73 -11.49 -30.56
CA LEU A 108 3.81 -11.57 -29.42
C LEU A 108 4.32 -12.55 -28.34
N GLY A 109 4.79 -13.73 -28.74
CA GLY A 109 5.39 -14.70 -27.81
C GLY A 109 6.67 -14.21 -27.12
N GLN A 110 7.49 -13.39 -27.78
CA GLN A 110 8.66 -12.76 -27.16
C GLN A 110 8.25 -11.69 -26.14
N ALA A 111 7.24 -10.88 -26.45
CA ALA A 111 6.73 -9.85 -25.53
C ALA A 111 6.13 -10.46 -24.26
N LEU A 112 5.43 -11.61 -24.39
CA LEU A 112 4.87 -12.34 -23.26
C LEU A 112 5.99 -12.81 -22.31
N ARG A 113 7.06 -13.41 -22.85
CA ARG A 113 8.22 -13.89 -22.08
C ARG A 113 9.07 -12.80 -21.44
N ALA A 114 8.83 -11.52 -21.76
CA ALA A 114 9.56 -10.43 -21.15
C ALA A 114 9.34 -10.42 -19.62
N LYS A 115 10.45 -10.27 -18.88
CA LYS A 115 10.47 -10.34 -17.42
C LYS A 115 9.47 -9.37 -16.80
N ARG A 116 8.71 -9.84 -15.82
CA ARG A 116 7.79 -9.02 -15.02
C ARG A 116 8.55 -8.26 -13.92
N GLU A 117 8.12 -7.04 -13.67
CA GLU A 117 8.59 -6.22 -12.54
C GLU A 117 7.93 -6.72 -11.23
N ASN A 118 8.66 -6.63 -10.12
CA ASN A 118 8.16 -7.02 -8.80
C ASN A 118 7.51 -5.81 -8.06
N ASP A 119 6.69 -6.10 -7.05
CA ASP A 119 6.03 -5.10 -6.17
C ASP A 119 5.13 -4.08 -6.91
N LEU A 120 4.37 -4.56 -7.89
CA LEU A 120 3.42 -3.75 -8.62
C LEU A 120 2.17 -3.40 -7.79
N ASP A 121 1.37 -2.47 -8.28
CA ASP A 121 0.00 -2.29 -7.78
C ASP A 121 -0.80 -3.60 -7.98
N PRO A 122 -1.44 -4.16 -6.95
CA PRO A 122 -2.27 -5.37 -7.06
C PRO A 122 -3.32 -5.31 -8.17
N LYS A 123 -3.95 -4.14 -8.38
CA LYS A 123 -4.98 -3.99 -9.43
C LYS A 123 -4.37 -4.08 -10.83
N LEU A 124 -3.21 -3.44 -11.03
CA LEU A 124 -2.47 -3.51 -12.28
C LEU A 124 -1.99 -4.94 -12.55
N CYS A 125 -1.52 -5.62 -11.51
CA CYS A 125 -1.09 -7.02 -11.61
C CYS A 125 -2.22 -7.92 -12.10
N SER A 126 -3.42 -7.80 -11.51
CA SER A 126 -4.61 -8.57 -11.93
C SER A 126 -4.97 -8.34 -13.40
N ILE A 127 -4.95 -7.08 -13.86
CA ILE A 127 -5.26 -6.76 -15.27
C ILE A 127 -4.18 -7.35 -16.19
N LEU A 128 -2.91 -7.26 -15.81
CA LEU A 128 -1.82 -7.85 -16.57
C LEU A 128 -1.93 -9.38 -16.64
N ASP A 129 -2.34 -10.04 -15.56
CA ASP A 129 -2.61 -11.49 -15.54
C ASP A 129 -3.71 -11.87 -16.53
N GLU A 130 -4.80 -11.11 -16.59
CA GLU A 130 -5.89 -11.32 -17.56
C GLU A 130 -5.43 -11.12 -19.01
N ILE A 131 -4.61 -10.09 -19.26
CA ILE A 131 -4.03 -9.83 -20.58
C ILE A 131 -3.09 -10.98 -20.98
N GLU A 132 -2.16 -11.38 -20.10
CA GLU A 132 -1.20 -12.45 -20.37
C GLU A 132 -1.92 -13.79 -20.62
N LEU A 133 -2.93 -14.13 -19.82
CA LEU A 133 -3.77 -15.31 -20.05
C LEU A 133 -4.44 -15.28 -21.43
N ARG A 134 -4.99 -14.13 -21.82
CA ARG A 134 -5.59 -13.97 -23.16
C ARG A 134 -4.54 -14.18 -24.25
N VAL A 135 -3.36 -13.58 -24.11
CA VAL A 135 -2.26 -13.74 -25.07
C VAL A 135 -1.88 -15.21 -25.22
N GLU A 136 -1.75 -15.95 -24.11
CA GLU A 136 -1.45 -17.39 -24.14
C GLU A 136 -2.51 -18.20 -24.90
N VAL A 137 -3.78 -17.93 -24.61
CA VAL A 137 -4.90 -18.60 -25.29
C VAL A 137 -4.91 -18.27 -26.78
N GLU A 138 -4.69 -17.01 -27.17
CA GLU A 138 -4.64 -16.62 -28.58
C GLU A 138 -3.44 -17.24 -29.31
N LEU A 139 -2.25 -17.24 -28.70
CA LEU A 139 -1.08 -17.92 -29.26
C LEU A 139 -1.33 -19.42 -29.48
N ALA A 140 -2.00 -20.09 -28.54
CA ALA A 140 -2.40 -21.48 -28.69
C ALA A 140 -3.35 -21.65 -29.89
N LYS A 141 -4.44 -20.86 -29.97
CA LYS A 141 -5.39 -20.91 -31.10
C LYS A 141 -4.69 -20.76 -32.44
N LEU A 142 -3.79 -19.79 -32.57
CA LEU A 142 -3.05 -19.53 -33.81
C LEU A 142 -2.10 -20.69 -34.14
N SER A 143 -1.48 -21.30 -33.13
CA SER A 143 -0.66 -22.50 -33.34
C SER A 143 -1.49 -23.70 -33.80
N LEU A 144 -2.76 -23.82 -33.41
CA LEU A 144 -3.66 -24.85 -33.91
C LEU A 144 -4.13 -24.59 -35.35
N MET A 145 -4.38 -23.32 -35.71
CA MET A 145 -4.84 -22.92 -37.05
C MET A 145 -3.72 -22.96 -38.10
N SER A 146 -2.46 -22.79 -37.71
CA SER A 146 -1.30 -22.84 -38.62
C SER A 146 -0.86 -24.28 -38.97
N LYS A 147 -1.55 -25.31 -38.50
CA LYS A 147 -1.21 -26.72 -38.70
C LYS A 147 -2.11 -27.34 -39.77
#